data_AF-A0A521WDQ1-F1
#
_entry.id   AF-A0A521WDQ1-F1
#
_cell.length_a   1.000
_cell.length_b   1.000
_cell.length_c   1.000
_cell.angle_alpha   90.00
_cell.angle_beta   90.00
_cell.angle_gamma   90.00
#
_symmetry.space_group_name_H-M   'P 1'
#
loop_
_entity.id
_entity.type
_entity.pdbx_description
1 polymer ?
#
loop_
_entity_poly.entity_id
_entity_poly.type
_entity_poly.pdbx_seq_one_letter_code
_entity_poly.pdbx_strand_id
1 'polypeptide(L)' 'MDPAADGEITIRIAGFDMELAAKAGTSLLAAIRAAGIDVDADCAGRGTCTVCAVRFLEGAPAPGPV' A
#
# COMPACT_ATOMS: atom_id res chain seq x y z
N MET A 1 10.32 -15.67 7.78
CA MET A 1 9.44 -15.07 8.80
C MET A 1 10.21 -13.91 9.39
N ASP A 2 10.08 -12.76 8.76
CA ASP A 2 10.85 -11.56 9.06
C ASP A 2 10.24 -10.83 10.27
N PRO A 3 11.04 -10.50 11.31
CA PRO A 3 10.57 -10.00 12.60
C PRO A 3 10.05 -8.54 12.59
N ALA A 4 9.62 -8.01 11.44
CA ALA A 4 8.99 -6.69 11.31
C ALA A 4 7.44 -6.74 11.22
N ALA A 5 6.85 -7.94 11.34
CA ALA A 5 5.44 -8.19 11.02
C ALA A 5 4.41 -7.72 12.08
N ASP A 6 4.86 -7.17 13.21
CA ASP A 6 3.99 -6.67 14.29
C ASP A 6 4.05 -5.13 14.44
N GLY A 7 4.59 -4.42 13.45
CA GLY A 7 4.70 -2.97 13.45
C GLY A 7 3.50 -2.27 12.80
N GLU A 8 3.00 -1.20 13.42
CA GLU A 8 2.17 -0.22 12.73
C GLU A 8 3.05 0.61 11.79
N ILE A 9 2.57 0.87 10.58
CA ILE A 9 3.25 1.62 9.53
C ILE A 9 2.38 2.82 9.18
N THR A 10 2.98 4.01 9.13
CA THR A 10 2.32 5.23 8.67
C THR A 10 2.52 5.41 7.17
N ILE A 11 1.43 5.66 6.44
CA ILE A 11 1.42 5.91 5.00
C ILE A 11 0.87 7.31 4.75
N ARG A 12 1.61 8.15 4.03
CA ARG A 12 1.18 9.50 3.63
C ARG A 12 0.68 9.50 2.18
N ILE A 13 -0.52 10.03 1.94
CA ILE A 13 -1.11 10.15 0.61
C ILE A 13 -0.98 11.60 0.14
N ALA A 14 -0.02 11.85 -0.76
CA ALA A 14 0.31 13.20 -1.22
C ALA A 14 -0.87 13.95 -1.88
N GLY A 15 -1.77 13.24 -2.57
CA GLY A 15 -2.92 13.85 -3.26
C GLY A 15 -4.03 14.36 -2.34
N PHE A 16 -4.07 13.91 -1.08
CA PHE A 16 -5.12 14.22 -0.12
C PHE A 16 -4.58 14.91 1.15
N ASP A 17 -3.27 15.18 1.20
CA ASP A 17 -2.52 15.66 2.37
C ASP A 17 -2.95 14.97 3.68
N MET A 18 -3.06 13.65 3.61
CA MET A 18 -3.52 12.82 4.73
C MET A 18 -2.53 11.71 5.05
N GLU A 19 -2.61 11.24 6.30
CA GLU A 19 -1.85 10.11 6.80
C GLU A 19 -2.78 9.02 7.30
N LEU A 20 -2.39 7.76 7.08
CA LEU A 20 -3.13 6.60 7.54
C LEU A 20 -2.17 5.62 8.23
N ALA A 21 -2.65 5.01 9.30
CA ALA A 21 -1.96 3.93 9.99
C ALA A 21 -2.42 2.58 9.43
N ALA A 22 -1.47 1.70 9.14
CA ALA A 22 -1.74 0.36 8.66
C ALA A 22 -0.88 -0.66 9.39
N LYS A 23 -1.44 -1.83 9.68
CA LYS A 23 -0.67 -2.93 10.26
C LYS A 23 0.27 -3.53 9.20
N ALA A 24 1.52 -3.82 9.58
CA ALA A 24 2.44 -4.60 8.75
C ALA A 24 1.79 -5.92 8.28
N GLY A 25 2.04 -6.29 7.03
CA GLY A 25 1.38 -7.43 6.38
C GLY A 25 0.03 -7.11 5.74
N THR A 26 -0.56 -5.92 6.00
CA THR A 26 -1.71 -5.43 5.24
C THR A 26 -1.24 -4.92 3.87
N SER A 27 -1.98 -5.22 2.81
CA SER A 27 -1.67 -4.67 1.48
C SER A 27 -1.97 -3.17 1.44
N LEU A 28 -1.15 -2.41 0.70
CA LEU A 28 -1.35 -0.96 0.52
C LEU A 28 -2.75 -0.64 -0.03
N LEU A 29 -3.23 -1.45 -0.99
CA LEU A 29 -4.58 -1.32 -1.55
C LEU A 29 -5.68 -1.45 -0.48
N ALA A 30 -5.55 -2.43 0.43
CA ALA A 30 -6.54 -2.63 1.49
C ALA A 30 -6.53 -1.47 2.50
N ALA A 31 -5.35 -0.98 2.88
CA ALA A 31 -5.21 0.16 3.79
C ALA A 31 -5.82 1.45 3.22
N ILE A 32 -5.56 1.74 1.93
CA ILE A 32 -6.11 2.91 1.23
C ILE A 32 -7.64 2.84 1.13
N ARG A 33 -8.20 1.67 0.78
CA ARG A 33 -9.65 1.47 0.72
C ARG A 33 -10.33 1.58 2.08
N ALA A 34 -9.69 1.07 3.14
CA ALA A 34 -10.20 1.22 4.51
C ALA A 34 -10.24 2.69 4.96
N ALA A 35 -9.37 3.54 4.41
CA ALA A 35 -9.40 4.98 4.61
C ALA A 35 -10.45 5.72 3.75
N GLY A 36 -11.25 5.00 2.95
CA GLY A 36 -12.30 5.56 2.12
C GLY A 36 -11.85 6.09 0.75
N ILE A 37 -10.60 5.85 0.37
CA ILE A 37 -10.08 6.21 -0.96
C ILE A 37 -10.36 5.05 -1.91
N ASP A 38 -11.20 5.29 -2.90
CA ASP A 38 -11.51 4.30 -3.92
C ASP A 38 -10.40 4.25 -4.97
N VAL A 39 -9.82 3.06 -5.16
CA VAL A 39 -8.78 2.78 -6.15
C VAL A 39 -9.20 1.56 -6.94
N ASP A 40 -9.32 1.73 -8.25
CA ASP A 40 -9.63 0.66 -9.19
C ASP A 40 -8.57 -0.45 -9.11
N ALA A 41 -9.01 -1.69 -8.96
CA ALA A 41 -8.12 -2.85 -8.90
C ALA A 41 -8.82 -4.14 -9.35
N ASP A 42 -8.80 -4.42 -10.65
CA ASP A 42 -9.39 -5.65 -11.23
C ASP A 42 -8.77 -6.93 -10.67
N CYS A 43 -7.45 -6.92 -10.41
CA CYS A 43 -6.76 -8.09 -9.85
C CYS A 43 -6.75 -8.12 -8.31
N ALA A 44 -7.44 -7.20 -7.63
CA ALA A 44 -7.46 -7.09 -6.18
C ALA A 44 -6.06 -7.01 -5.52
N GLY A 45 -5.09 -6.35 -6.17
CA GLY A 45 -3.75 -6.15 -5.62
C GLY A 45 -2.77 -7.30 -5.86
N ARG A 46 -3.08 -8.26 -6.74
CA ARG A 46 -2.14 -9.32 -7.16
C ARG A 46 -0.99 -8.85 -8.04
N GLY A 47 -1.01 -7.58 -8.48
CA GLY A 47 0.07 -7.01 -9.30
C GLY A 47 0.09 -7.45 -10.78
N THR A 48 -1.01 -8.04 -11.29
CA THR A 48 -1.04 -8.59 -12.66
C THR A 48 -1.73 -7.69 -13.68
N CYS A 49 -2.62 -6.78 -13.25
CA CYS A 49 -3.42 -5.96 -14.16
C CYS A 49 -2.94 -4.51 -14.30
N THR A 50 -2.01 -4.07 -13.44
CA THR A 50 -1.43 -2.70 -13.36
C THR A 50 -2.40 -1.52 -13.17
N VAL A 51 -3.72 -1.75 -13.14
CA VAL A 51 -4.75 -0.71 -12.96
C VAL A 51 -4.57 0.08 -11.66
N CYS A 52 -4.20 -0.59 -10.57
CA CYS A 52 -3.98 0.02 -9.25
C CYS A 52 -2.55 0.56 -9.06
N ALA A 53 -1.81 0.86 -10.14
CA ALA A 53 -0.43 1.32 -10.04
C ALA A 53 -0.32 2.68 -9.33
N VAL A 54 0.63 2.77 -8.41
CA VAL A 54 0.94 3.98 -7.64
C VAL A 54 2.43 4.28 -7.70
N ARG A 55 2.80 5.52 -7.40
CA ARG A 55 4.19 5.94 -7.28
C ARG A 55 4.55 6.15 -5.82
N PHE A 56 5.63 5.50 -5.37
CA PHE A 56 6.26 5.82 -4.10
C PHE A 56 7.06 7.10 -4.25
N LEU A 57 6.75 8.11 -3.44
CA LEU A 57 7.54 9.34 -3.38
C LEU A 57 8.73 9.17 -2.44
N GLU A 58 8.53 8.45 -1.34
CA GLU A 58 9.54 8.11 -0.33
C GLU A 58 9.23 6.70 0.22
N GLY A 59 10.23 6.07 0.86
CA GLY A 59 10.02 4.79 1.57
C GLY A 59 9.60 3.61 0.67
N ALA A 60 10.00 3.62 -0.61
CA ALA A 60 9.66 2.53 -1.53
C ALA A 60 10.21 1.18 -1.04
N PRO A 61 9.43 0.09 -1.09
CA PRO A 61 9.93 -1.24 -0.78
C PRO A 61 11.00 -1.67 -1.81
N ALA A 62 11.87 -2.59 -1.40
CA ALA A 62 12.78 -3.22 -2.36
C ALA A 62 11.99 -3.89 -3.49
N PRO A 63 12.49 -3.85 -4.74
CA PRO A 63 11.84 -4.56 -5.84
C PRO A 63 11.71 -6.05 -5.50
N GLY A 64 10.55 -6.61 -5.85
CA GLY A 64 10.29 -8.05 -5.64
C GLY A 64 11.25 -8.92 -6.46
N PRO A 65 11.41 -10.20 -6.08
CA PRO A 65 12.20 -11.14 -6.86
C PRO A 65 11.63 -11.28 -8.28
N VAL A 66 12.53 -11.38 -9.26
CA VAL A 66 12.23 -11.65 -10.67
C VAL A 66 12.02 -13.13 -10.94
#